data_AF-A0A845GID1-F1
#
_entry.id   AF-A0A845GID1-F1
#
_cell.length_a   1.000
_cell.length_b   1.000
_cell.length_c   1.000
_cell.angle_alpha   90.00
_cell.angle_beta   90.00
_cell.angle_gamma   90.00
#
_symmetry.space_group_name_H-M   'P 1'
#
loop_
_entity.id
_entity.type
_entity.pdbx_description
1 polymer ?
#
loop_
_entity_poly.entity_id
_entity_poly.type
_entity_poly.pdbx_seq_one_letter_code
_entity_poly.pdbx_strand_id
1 'polypeptide(L)'
;MAVKRNDSAVCFWQNGPGEIVCARFDDQVRQYWRNVAQPALASADREVEMALAATETDVSAVFEHADRVDQHQVTALGLGIALQSLWERQLRRYLCAYVQGDAAMRKKVEMAKWDQLLPLFEQFRGAPLRAFICFPDLDLLSLVGNVCRHGDGKTADLLWRSHPELWPYSQAHDHPDAAPPVEHMHLSTSLLSRLADSVTKFWEFVSYLHLENLLSKHPSVERRLPTLRALHEVEIAHFNRTCSGIARA
;
A
#
# COMPACT_ATOMS: atom_id res chain seq x y z
N MET A 1 -9.58 -9.33 -38.80
CA MET A 1 -8.54 -8.42 -39.35
C MET A 1 -7.83 -7.78 -38.18
N ALA A 2 -6.59 -8.21 -37.92
CA ALA A 2 -5.79 -7.72 -36.81
C ALA A 2 -5.23 -6.32 -37.14
N VAL A 3 -5.63 -5.31 -36.36
CA VAL A 3 -5.00 -4.00 -36.39
C VAL A 3 -3.64 -4.16 -35.70
N LYS A 4 -2.56 -4.10 -36.49
CA LYS A 4 -1.20 -3.93 -35.96
C LYS A 4 -1.18 -2.62 -35.17
N ARG A 5 -1.06 -2.70 -33.84
CA ARG A 5 -0.79 -1.52 -33.00
C ARG A 5 0.68 -1.14 -33.20
N ASN A 6 0.89 0.14 -33.45
CA ASN A 6 2.14 0.77 -33.81
C ASN A 6 3.09 0.84 -32.59
N ASP A 7 4.36 0.53 -32.81
CA ASP A 7 5.44 0.45 -31.80
C ASP A 7 5.91 1.84 -31.33
N SER A 8 5.07 2.54 -30.59
CA SER A 8 5.48 3.64 -29.71
C SER A 8 4.72 3.46 -28.39
N ALA A 9 5.28 2.67 -27.48
CA ALA A 9 4.61 2.12 -26.30
C ALA A 9 4.27 3.20 -25.24
N VAL A 10 3.33 4.09 -25.53
CA VAL A 10 2.65 4.89 -24.51
C VAL A 10 1.76 3.93 -23.72
N CYS A 11 1.93 3.84 -22.39
CA CYS A 11 1.00 3.09 -21.55
C CYS A 11 -0.44 3.47 -21.90
N PHE A 12 -1.32 2.47 -21.96
CA PHE A 12 -2.74 2.71 -22.17
C PHE A 12 -3.55 1.97 -21.11
N TRP A 13 -4.36 2.72 -20.37
CA TRP A 13 -5.19 2.15 -19.31
C TRP A 13 -6.34 1.33 -19.90
N GLN A 14 -6.35 0.03 -19.64
CA GLN A 14 -7.32 -0.92 -20.18
C GLN A 14 -8.48 -1.16 -19.22
N ASN A 15 -9.64 -0.55 -19.47
CA ASN A 15 -10.84 -0.78 -18.67
C ASN A 15 -11.35 -2.23 -18.74
N GLY A 16 -11.97 -2.73 -17.67
CA GLY A 16 -12.60 -4.05 -17.67
C GLY A 16 -13.55 -4.33 -16.49
N PRO A 17 -13.68 -5.60 -16.09
CA PRO A 17 -14.62 -6.02 -15.04
C PRO A 17 -14.15 -5.70 -13.61
N GLY A 18 -12.85 -5.42 -13.39
CA GLY A 18 -12.34 -5.15 -12.05
C GLY A 18 -12.84 -3.83 -11.47
N GLU A 19 -13.18 -2.86 -12.31
CA GLU A 19 -13.68 -1.55 -11.86
C GLU A 19 -15.03 -1.62 -11.14
N ILE A 20 -15.87 -2.60 -11.50
CA ILE A 20 -17.11 -2.88 -10.76
C ILE A 20 -16.78 -3.40 -9.36
N VAL A 21 -15.72 -4.21 -9.26
CA VAL A 21 -15.33 -4.87 -8.02
C VAL A 21 -14.64 -3.91 -7.04
N CYS A 22 -13.86 -2.94 -7.54
CA CYS A 22 -13.10 -2.01 -6.71
C CYS A 22 -13.84 -0.74 -6.29
N ALA A 23 -15.11 -0.57 -6.69
CA ALA A 23 -15.88 0.68 -6.53
C ALA A 23 -15.98 1.25 -5.10
N ARG A 24 -15.61 0.48 -4.06
CA ARG A 24 -15.61 0.91 -2.65
C ARG A 24 -14.35 0.50 -1.89
N PHE A 25 -13.28 0.12 -2.57
CA PHE A 25 -12.06 -0.34 -1.89
C PHE A 25 -11.34 0.78 -1.14
N ASP A 26 -11.37 1.98 -1.68
CA ASP A 26 -10.93 3.22 -1.03
C ASP A 26 -11.71 3.47 0.28
N ASP A 27 -13.04 3.41 0.24
CA ASP A 27 -13.92 3.64 1.39
C ASP A 27 -13.73 2.57 2.48
N GLN A 28 -13.55 1.30 2.09
CA GLN A 28 -13.23 0.22 3.03
C GLN A 28 -11.94 0.48 3.80
N VAL A 29 -10.90 0.97 3.11
CA VAL A 29 -9.61 1.28 3.72
C VAL A 29 -9.73 2.49 4.65
N ARG A 30 -10.42 3.56 4.20
CA ARG A 30 -10.71 4.74 5.03
C ARG A 30 -11.48 4.36 6.30
N GLN A 31 -12.49 3.51 6.18
CA GLN A 31 -13.29 3.05 7.32
C GLN A 31 -12.49 2.16 8.26
N TYR A 32 -11.69 1.22 7.74
CA TYR A 32 -10.78 0.43 8.57
C TYR A 32 -9.82 1.33 9.35
N TRP A 33 -9.18 2.27 8.67
CA TRP A 33 -8.23 3.19 9.32
C TRP A 33 -8.91 4.01 10.40
N ARG A 34 -9.98 4.74 10.04
CA ARG A 34 -10.66 5.69 10.95
C ARG A 34 -11.37 5.01 12.11
N ASN A 35 -12.00 3.87 11.87
CA ASN A 35 -12.89 3.26 12.87
C ASN A 35 -12.19 2.15 13.68
N VAL A 36 -11.03 1.64 13.24
CA VAL A 36 -10.33 0.52 13.89
C VAL A 36 -8.88 0.87 14.22
N ALA A 37 -8.06 1.13 13.20
CA ALA A 37 -6.61 1.26 13.41
C ALA A 37 -6.23 2.52 14.19
N GLN A 38 -6.74 3.68 13.78
CA GLN A 38 -6.44 4.96 14.43
C GLN A 38 -6.92 5.00 15.90
N PRO A 39 -8.16 4.56 16.25
CA PRO A 39 -8.58 4.50 17.65
C PRO A 39 -7.75 3.54 18.50
N ALA A 40 -7.33 2.39 17.95
CA ALA A 40 -6.51 1.42 18.67
C ALA A 40 -5.12 2.00 19.00
N LEU A 41 -4.46 2.64 18.01
CA LEU A 41 -3.18 3.32 18.23
C LEU A 41 -3.30 4.45 19.24
N ALA A 42 -4.32 5.31 19.09
CA ALA A 42 -4.57 6.41 20.03
C ALA A 42 -4.86 5.91 21.46
N SER A 43 -5.42 4.72 21.61
CA SER A 43 -5.58 4.11 22.95
C SER A 43 -4.25 3.64 23.51
N ALA A 44 -3.44 2.97 22.71
CA ALA A 44 -2.11 2.52 23.12
C ALA A 44 -1.18 3.71 23.46
N ASP A 45 -1.22 4.79 22.67
CA ASP A 45 -0.48 6.03 22.93
C ASP A 45 -0.83 6.60 24.31
N ARG A 46 -2.13 6.70 24.63
CA ARG A 46 -2.58 7.18 25.95
C ARG A 46 -2.11 6.29 27.10
N GLU A 47 -2.09 4.98 26.92
CA GLU A 47 -1.60 4.05 27.94
C GLU A 47 -0.10 4.23 28.19
N VAL A 48 0.69 4.46 27.13
CA VAL A 48 2.12 4.81 27.24
C VAL A 48 2.30 6.13 27.99
N GLU A 49 1.58 7.18 27.61
CA GLU A 49 1.65 8.50 28.25
C GLU A 49 1.29 8.45 29.74
N MET A 50 0.23 7.72 30.09
CA MET A 50 -0.19 7.53 31.48
C MET A 50 0.87 6.78 32.30
N ALA A 51 1.44 5.71 31.75
CA ALA A 51 2.49 4.96 32.43
C ALA A 51 3.77 5.79 32.60
N LEU A 52 4.12 6.60 31.60
CA LEU A 52 5.24 7.53 31.69
C LEU A 52 5.03 8.56 32.81
N ALA A 53 3.86 9.17 32.90
CA ALA A 53 3.55 10.15 33.95
C ALA A 53 3.62 9.52 35.36
N ALA A 54 3.25 8.25 35.51
CA ALA A 54 3.34 7.55 36.80
C ALA A 54 4.78 7.42 37.32
N THR A 55 5.79 7.39 36.41
CA THR A 55 7.22 7.29 36.77
C THR A 55 7.73 8.46 37.59
N GLU A 56 7.06 9.62 37.54
CA GLU A 56 7.40 10.78 38.37
C GLU A 56 7.14 10.53 39.87
N THR A 57 6.21 9.62 40.18
CA THR A 57 5.76 9.33 41.54
C THR A 57 6.15 7.96 42.05
N ASP A 58 6.33 6.98 41.15
CA ASP A 58 6.68 5.60 41.47
C ASP A 58 7.77 5.09 40.52
N VAL A 59 8.97 4.83 41.06
CA VAL A 59 10.11 4.32 40.28
C VAL A 59 9.82 2.94 39.68
N SER A 60 8.95 2.14 40.31
CA SER A 60 8.58 0.83 39.77
C SER A 60 7.70 0.94 38.51
N ALA A 61 7.04 2.08 38.28
CA ALA A 61 6.25 2.33 37.08
C ALA A 61 7.10 2.39 35.80
N VAL A 62 8.43 2.47 35.90
CA VAL A 62 9.34 2.37 34.73
C VAL A 62 9.18 1.03 34.01
N PHE A 63 8.94 -0.06 34.75
CA PHE A 63 8.69 -1.38 34.15
C PHE A 63 7.34 -1.41 33.43
N GLU A 64 6.28 -0.85 34.04
CA GLU A 64 4.99 -0.74 33.37
C GLU A 64 5.08 0.12 32.10
N HIS A 65 5.79 1.25 32.14
CA HIS A 65 6.00 2.08 30.96
C HIS A 65 6.70 1.30 29.83
N ALA A 66 7.74 0.52 30.15
CA ALA A 66 8.41 -0.34 29.18
C ALA A 66 7.43 -1.36 28.56
N ASP A 67 6.63 -2.04 29.38
CA ASP A 67 5.60 -2.98 28.92
C ASP A 67 4.56 -2.30 28.01
N ARG A 68 4.17 -1.05 28.30
CA ARG A 68 3.24 -0.28 27.46
C ARG A 68 3.84 0.10 26.12
N VAL A 69 5.13 0.45 26.07
CA VAL A 69 5.84 0.72 24.82
C VAL A 69 5.87 -0.53 23.94
N ASP A 70 6.19 -1.69 24.52
CA ASP A 70 6.20 -2.97 23.81
C ASP A 70 4.79 -3.33 23.30
N GLN A 71 3.76 -3.19 24.14
CA GLN A 71 2.37 -3.45 23.77
C GLN A 71 1.88 -2.51 22.66
N HIS A 72 2.27 -1.24 22.68
CA HIS A 72 2.01 -0.29 21.60
C HIS A 72 2.64 -0.80 20.29
N GLN A 73 3.90 -1.23 20.34
CA GLN A 73 4.58 -1.71 19.15
C GLN A 73 3.95 -2.99 18.58
N VAL A 74 3.57 -3.95 19.43
CA VAL A 74 2.82 -5.15 19.02
C VAL A 74 1.51 -4.76 18.33
N THR A 75 0.81 -3.76 18.86
CA THR A 75 -0.44 -3.23 18.28
C THR A 75 -0.19 -2.64 16.89
N ALA A 76 0.85 -1.81 16.73
CA ALA A 76 1.23 -1.20 15.47
C ALA A 76 1.61 -2.25 14.40
N LEU A 77 2.41 -3.26 14.76
CA LEU A 77 2.77 -4.38 13.89
C LEU A 77 1.52 -5.15 13.43
N GLY A 78 0.62 -5.49 14.37
CA GLY A 78 -0.63 -6.17 14.07
C GLY A 78 -1.52 -5.40 13.10
N LEU A 79 -1.63 -4.08 13.29
CA LEU A 79 -2.38 -3.20 12.39
C LEU A 79 -1.71 -3.08 11.00
N GLY A 80 -0.38 -3.09 10.95
CA GLY A 80 0.39 -3.15 9.69
C GLY A 80 0.09 -4.42 8.89
N ILE A 81 0.06 -5.59 9.55
CA ILE A 81 -0.32 -6.87 8.92
C ILE A 81 -1.76 -6.78 8.38
N ALA A 82 -2.69 -6.26 9.17
CA ALA A 82 -4.08 -6.16 8.79
C ALA A 82 -4.29 -5.22 7.59
N LEU A 83 -3.61 -4.07 7.56
CA LEU A 83 -3.65 -3.13 6.43
C LEU A 83 -3.06 -3.76 5.16
N GLN A 84 -1.89 -4.39 5.26
CA GLN A 84 -1.27 -5.08 4.13
C GLN A 84 -2.17 -6.20 3.59
N SER A 85 -2.76 -6.99 4.49
CA SER A 85 -3.67 -8.08 4.12
C SER A 85 -4.96 -7.56 3.48
N LEU A 86 -5.48 -6.41 3.92
CA LEU A 86 -6.62 -5.75 3.27
C LEU A 86 -6.27 -5.33 1.83
N TRP A 87 -5.16 -4.60 1.67
CA TRP A 87 -4.67 -4.16 0.36
C TRP A 87 -4.44 -5.34 -0.60
N GLU A 88 -3.71 -6.36 -0.17
CA GLU A 88 -3.37 -7.51 -1.02
C GLU A 88 -4.63 -8.27 -1.47
N ARG A 89 -5.60 -8.48 -0.57
CA ARG A 89 -6.88 -9.12 -0.92
C ARG A 89 -7.66 -8.28 -1.94
N GLN A 90 -7.70 -6.97 -1.77
CA GLN A 90 -8.36 -6.06 -2.72
C GLN A 90 -7.68 -6.13 -4.09
N LEU A 91 -6.34 -6.05 -4.15
CA LEU A 91 -5.58 -6.14 -5.38
C LEU A 91 -5.79 -7.49 -6.09
N ARG A 92 -5.67 -8.61 -5.38
CA ARG A 92 -5.91 -9.94 -5.95
C ARG A 92 -7.34 -10.09 -6.45
N ARG A 93 -8.32 -9.63 -5.66
CA ARG A 93 -9.73 -9.68 -6.05
C ARG A 93 -10.00 -8.84 -7.31
N TYR A 94 -9.37 -7.68 -7.42
CA TYR A 94 -9.40 -6.83 -8.61
C TYR A 94 -8.81 -7.56 -9.82
N LEU A 95 -7.61 -8.13 -9.72
CA LEU A 95 -6.96 -8.85 -10.82
C LEU A 95 -7.71 -10.12 -11.22
N CYS A 96 -8.27 -10.87 -10.26
CA CYS A 96 -9.09 -12.05 -10.52
C CYS A 96 -10.35 -11.75 -11.35
N ALA A 97 -10.83 -10.50 -11.35
CA ALA A 97 -11.97 -10.12 -12.18
C ALA A 97 -11.66 -10.20 -13.69
N TYR A 98 -10.40 -10.04 -14.11
CA TYR A 98 -10.00 -10.04 -15.53
C TYR A 98 -9.81 -11.45 -16.11
N VAL A 99 -9.80 -12.47 -15.26
CA VAL A 99 -9.49 -13.85 -15.65
C VAL A 99 -10.68 -14.78 -15.40
N GLN A 100 -11.89 -14.21 -15.45
CA GLN A 100 -13.12 -14.98 -15.37
C GLN A 100 -13.17 -16.03 -16.50
N GLY A 101 -13.29 -17.31 -16.12
CA GLY A 101 -13.26 -18.43 -17.05
C GLY A 101 -11.89 -19.10 -17.23
N ASP A 102 -10.80 -18.50 -16.73
CA ASP A 102 -9.47 -19.09 -16.74
C ASP A 102 -9.03 -19.48 -15.32
N ALA A 103 -9.35 -20.72 -14.93
CA ALA A 103 -9.04 -21.24 -13.60
C ALA A 103 -7.52 -21.31 -13.32
N ALA A 104 -6.71 -21.56 -14.35
CA ALA A 104 -5.26 -21.65 -14.20
C ALA A 104 -4.66 -20.26 -13.93
N MET A 105 -5.07 -19.25 -14.71
CA MET A 105 -4.63 -17.87 -14.50
C MET A 105 -5.17 -17.31 -13.18
N ARG A 106 -6.41 -17.63 -12.80
CA ARG A 106 -6.94 -17.27 -11.48
C ARG A 106 -6.07 -17.80 -10.35
N LYS A 107 -5.74 -19.11 -10.38
CA LYS A 107 -4.85 -19.72 -9.38
C LYS A 107 -3.47 -19.05 -9.38
N LYS A 108 -2.95 -18.69 -10.55
CA LYS A 108 -1.69 -17.94 -10.68
C LYS A 108 -1.77 -16.59 -9.98
N VAL A 109 -2.84 -15.81 -10.18
CA VAL A 109 -3.06 -14.51 -9.50
C VAL A 109 -3.20 -14.70 -7.99
N GLU A 110 -3.93 -15.72 -7.54
CA GLU A 110 -4.16 -15.97 -6.11
C GLU A 110 -2.88 -16.40 -5.37
N MET A 111 -1.97 -17.11 -6.04
CA MET A 111 -0.72 -17.62 -5.45
C MET A 111 0.53 -16.76 -5.74
N ALA A 112 0.42 -15.76 -6.62
CA ALA A 112 1.54 -14.92 -7.01
C ALA A 112 2.17 -14.19 -5.82
N LYS A 113 3.49 -14.17 -5.72
CA LYS A 113 4.22 -13.27 -4.81
C LYS A 113 4.11 -11.82 -5.28
N TRP A 114 4.47 -10.86 -4.42
CA TRP A 114 4.34 -9.43 -4.72
C TRP A 114 5.05 -9.02 -6.03
N ASP A 115 6.29 -9.46 -6.23
CA ASP A 115 7.08 -9.27 -7.44
C ASP A 115 6.42 -9.87 -8.70
N GLN A 116 5.66 -10.95 -8.54
CA GLN A 116 4.91 -11.60 -9.60
C GLN A 116 3.57 -10.93 -9.90
N LEU A 117 2.99 -10.19 -8.94
CA LEU A 117 1.77 -9.41 -9.13
C LEU A 117 1.99 -8.17 -9.99
N LEU A 118 3.18 -7.55 -9.93
CA LEU A 118 3.50 -6.36 -10.74
C LEU A 118 3.35 -6.58 -12.25
N PRO A 119 3.98 -7.60 -12.88
CA PRO A 119 3.80 -7.85 -14.31
C PRO A 119 2.39 -8.33 -14.66
N LEU A 120 1.69 -9.03 -13.74
CA LEU A 120 0.28 -9.41 -13.97
C LEU A 120 -0.63 -8.18 -13.99
N PHE A 121 -0.41 -7.22 -13.10
CA PHE A 121 -1.12 -5.95 -13.10
C PHE A 121 -0.91 -5.22 -14.43
N GLU A 122 0.34 -5.09 -14.87
CA GLU A 122 0.66 -4.44 -16.14
C GLU A 122 0.02 -5.15 -17.32
N GLN A 123 0.09 -6.48 -17.36
CA GLN A 123 -0.54 -7.30 -18.38
C GLN A 123 -2.05 -7.02 -18.50
N PHE A 124 -2.77 -6.92 -17.37
CA PHE A 124 -4.21 -6.71 -17.38
C PHE A 124 -4.63 -5.24 -17.55
N ARG A 125 -3.78 -4.29 -17.17
CA ARG A 125 -4.12 -2.86 -17.16
C ARG A 125 -3.50 -2.05 -18.28
N GLY A 126 -2.52 -2.60 -18.98
CA GLY A 126 -1.74 -1.88 -20.00
C GLY A 126 -0.90 -0.72 -19.45
N ALA A 127 -0.70 -0.69 -18.12
CA ALA A 127 0.15 0.26 -17.41
C ALA A 127 0.72 -0.42 -16.16
N PRO A 128 2.00 -0.20 -15.84
CA PRO A 128 2.63 -0.82 -14.69
C PRO A 128 2.13 -0.19 -13.39
N LEU A 129 2.07 -0.99 -12.32
CA LEU A 129 1.73 -0.50 -10.99
C LEU A 129 2.72 0.59 -10.52
N ARG A 130 3.97 0.53 -11.00
CA ARG A 130 5.02 1.52 -10.75
C ARG A 130 4.73 2.91 -11.32
N ALA A 131 3.75 3.05 -12.22
CA ALA A 131 3.34 4.35 -12.75
C ALA A 131 2.45 5.14 -11.78
N PHE A 132 1.99 4.54 -10.68
CA PHE A 132 1.20 5.22 -9.66
C PHE A 132 2.12 5.96 -8.69
N ILE A 133 1.83 7.23 -8.40
CA ILE A 133 2.66 8.04 -7.48
C ILE A 133 2.76 7.43 -6.07
N CYS A 134 1.72 6.71 -5.64
CA CYS A 134 1.66 6.01 -4.36
C CYS A 134 2.40 4.66 -4.35
N PHE A 135 2.95 4.22 -5.49
CA PHE A 135 3.63 2.92 -5.58
C PHE A 135 4.74 2.71 -4.54
N PRO A 136 5.64 3.66 -4.24
CA PRO A 136 6.68 3.45 -3.23
C PRO A 136 6.11 3.08 -1.85
N ASP A 137 4.99 3.69 -1.44
CA ASP A 137 4.33 3.37 -0.19
C ASP A 137 3.62 1.99 -0.25
N LEU A 138 3.04 1.62 -1.41
CA LEU A 138 2.43 0.30 -1.58
C LEU A 138 3.47 -0.83 -1.57
N ASP A 139 4.65 -0.56 -2.13
CA ASP A 139 5.81 -1.47 -2.12
C ASP A 139 6.35 -1.62 -0.69
N LEU A 140 6.51 -0.50 0.03
CA LEU A 140 6.86 -0.48 1.45
C LEU A 140 5.86 -1.25 2.30
N LEU A 141 4.54 -1.03 2.12
CA LEU A 141 3.50 -1.75 2.84
C LEU A 141 3.61 -3.27 2.62
N SER A 142 3.97 -3.70 1.41
CA SER A 142 4.15 -5.12 1.08
C SER A 142 5.37 -5.72 1.78
N LEU A 143 6.47 -4.97 1.91
CA LEU A 143 7.65 -5.38 2.69
C LEU A 143 7.33 -5.44 4.18
N VAL A 144 6.77 -4.36 4.74
CA VAL A 144 6.41 -4.24 6.16
C VAL A 144 5.48 -5.37 6.57
N GLY A 145 4.40 -5.63 5.83
CA GLY A 145 3.47 -6.71 6.20
C GLY A 145 4.08 -8.11 6.13
N ASN A 146 5.05 -8.34 5.23
CA ASN A 146 5.79 -9.60 5.19
C ASN A 146 6.74 -9.75 6.39
N VAL A 147 7.46 -8.68 6.76
CA VAL A 147 8.34 -8.66 7.94
C VAL A 147 7.53 -8.85 9.22
N CYS A 148 6.41 -8.13 9.39
CA CYS A 148 5.54 -8.28 10.55
C CYS A 148 4.96 -9.70 10.68
N ARG A 149 4.71 -10.39 9.55
CA ARG A 149 4.12 -11.75 9.55
C ARG A 149 5.14 -12.84 9.81
N HIS A 150 6.37 -12.69 9.31
CA HIS A 150 7.36 -13.77 9.30
C HIS A 150 8.55 -13.52 10.23
N GLY A 151 8.70 -12.31 10.76
CA GLY A 151 9.85 -11.92 11.57
C GLY A 151 11.11 -11.74 10.73
N ASP A 152 12.24 -12.11 11.31
CA ASP A 152 13.57 -11.94 10.74
C ASP A 152 13.78 -12.72 9.43
N GLY A 153 14.76 -12.26 8.64
CA GLY A 153 15.23 -12.93 7.42
C GLY A 153 15.34 -12.00 6.23
N LYS A 154 15.38 -12.56 5.02
CA LYS A 154 15.71 -11.82 3.80
C LYS A 154 14.85 -10.58 3.53
N THR A 155 13.57 -10.64 3.87
CA THR A 155 12.66 -9.49 3.69
C THR A 155 12.93 -8.41 4.73
N ALA A 156 13.30 -8.79 5.96
CA ALA A 156 13.72 -7.85 6.99
C ALA A 156 15.05 -7.19 6.59
N ASP A 157 16.03 -7.96 6.10
CA ASP A 157 17.29 -7.43 5.59
C ASP A 157 17.09 -6.43 4.44
N LEU A 158 16.17 -6.76 3.52
CA LEU A 158 15.82 -5.85 2.43
C LEU A 158 15.18 -4.56 2.96
N LEU A 159 14.24 -4.69 3.90
CA LEU A 159 13.56 -3.54 4.50
C LEU A 159 14.53 -2.67 5.30
N TRP A 160 15.47 -3.25 6.03
CA TRP A 160 16.51 -2.52 6.76
C TRP A 160 17.40 -1.70 5.83
N ARG A 161 17.79 -2.26 4.68
CA ARG A 161 18.64 -1.55 3.71
C ARG A 161 17.92 -0.36 3.05
N SER A 162 16.62 -0.48 2.80
CA SER A 162 15.84 0.57 2.12
C SER A 162 15.18 1.56 3.09
N HIS A 163 14.89 1.13 4.32
CA HIS A 163 14.18 1.88 5.35
C HIS A 163 14.79 1.69 6.75
N PRO A 164 16.07 2.04 6.95
CA PRO A 164 16.73 1.88 8.25
C PRO A 164 16.08 2.73 9.35
N GLU A 165 15.35 3.79 9.00
CA GLU A 165 14.59 4.61 9.94
C GLU A 165 13.53 3.81 10.74
N LEU A 166 13.16 2.60 10.28
CA LEU A 166 12.24 1.72 11.00
C LEU A 166 12.87 1.02 12.20
N TRP A 167 14.20 1.08 12.38
CA TRP A 167 14.88 0.62 13.60
C TRP A 167 15.62 1.77 14.27
N PRO A 168 14.91 2.69 14.93
CA PRO A 168 15.47 3.96 15.42
C PRO A 168 16.60 3.79 16.45
N TYR A 169 16.68 2.62 17.10
CA TYR A 169 17.69 2.32 18.13
C TYR A 169 18.88 1.50 17.58
N SER A 170 18.92 1.24 16.28
CA SER A 170 19.99 0.46 15.63
C SER A 170 20.80 1.34 14.67
N GLN A 171 22.11 1.14 14.63
CA GLN A 171 22.99 1.89 13.72
C GLN A 171 23.23 1.07 12.44
N ALA A 172 22.74 1.56 11.30
CA ALA A 172 22.92 0.94 9.98
C ALA A 172 24.38 0.70 9.58
N HIS A 173 25.30 1.46 10.15
CA HIS A 173 26.73 1.33 9.86
C HIS A 173 27.38 0.08 10.48
N ASP A 174 26.83 -0.43 11.58
CA ASP A 174 27.43 -1.57 12.29
C ASP A 174 27.13 -2.89 11.58
N HIS A 175 25.93 -3.02 11.02
CA HIS A 175 25.45 -4.22 10.33
C HIS A 175 24.60 -3.83 9.10
N PRO A 176 25.22 -3.41 7.97
CA PRO A 176 24.47 -2.92 6.81
C PRO A 176 23.68 -4.02 6.08
N ASP A 177 24.10 -5.28 6.24
CA ASP A 177 23.56 -6.40 5.47
C ASP A 177 22.51 -7.23 6.20
N ALA A 178 22.46 -7.14 7.53
CA ALA A 178 21.58 -7.94 8.38
C ALA A 178 20.72 -7.00 9.21
N ALA A 179 19.39 -7.16 9.13
CA ALA A 179 18.48 -6.38 9.93
C ALA A 179 18.67 -6.67 11.43
N PRO A 180 18.52 -5.65 12.30
CA PRO A 180 18.30 -5.90 13.72
C PRO A 180 17.01 -6.72 13.93
N PRO A 181 16.84 -7.34 15.11
CA PRO A 181 15.63 -8.10 15.42
C PRO A 181 14.35 -7.32 15.13
N VAL A 182 13.35 -7.97 14.53
CA VAL A 182 12.07 -7.32 14.19
C VAL A 182 11.34 -6.78 15.41
N GLU A 183 11.59 -7.32 16.60
CA GLU A 183 11.08 -6.81 17.88
C GLU A 183 11.53 -5.37 18.14
N HIS A 184 12.67 -4.95 17.57
CA HIS A 184 13.18 -3.58 17.67
C HIS A 184 12.69 -2.67 16.53
N MET A 185 11.94 -3.21 15.56
CA MET A 185 11.33 -2.41 14.52
C MET A 185 10.24 -1.54 15.15
N HIS A 186 10.14 -0.28 14.72
CA HIS A 186 9.15 0.68 15.19
C HIS A 186 8.27 1.16 14.03
N LEU A 187 6.95 0.98 14.17
CA LEU A 187 5.98 1.47 13.19
C LEU A 187 5.19 2.62 13.80
N SER A 188 5.49 3.84 13.38
CA SER A 188 4.77 5.01 13.88
C SER A 188 3.34 5.07 13.33
N THR A 189 2.44 5.67 14.10
CA THR A 189 1.06 5.99 13.67
C THR A 189 1.06 6.81 12.37
N SER A 190 2.00 7.74 12.22
CA SER A 190 2.14 8.57 11.01
C SER A 190 2.50 7.74 9.77
N LEU A 191 3.39 6.75 9.91
CA LEU A 191 3.75 5.84 8.83
C LEU A 191 2.54 5.01 8.42
N LEU A 192 1.87 4.36 9.37
CA LEU A 192 0.70 3.54 9.08
C LEU A 192 -0.45 4.35 8.45
N SER A 193 -0.65 5.60 8.89
CA SER A 193 -1.61 6.52 8.27
C SER A 193 -1.26 6.82 6.82
N ARG A 194 0.02 7.13 6.55
CA ARG A 194 0.51 7.39 5.18
C ARG A 194 0.31 6.17 4.28
N LEU A 195 0.61 4.97 4.77
CA LEU A 195 0.42 3.73 4.02
C LEU A 195 -1.07 3.50 3.71
N ALA A 196 -1.97 3.74 4.68
CA ALA A 196 -3.42 3.64 4.46
C ALA A 196 -3.91 4.65 3.43
N ASP A 197 -3.45 5.91 3.53
CA ASP A 197 -3.76 6.95 2.56
C ASP A 197 -3.28 6.60 1.15
N SER A 198 -2.10 5.99 1.02
CA SER A 198 -1.56 5.56 -0.27
C SER A 198 -2.39 4.43 -0.91
N VAL A 199 -2.92 3.49 -0.13
CA VAL A 199 -3.89 2.48 -0.61
C VAL A 199 -5.19 3.15 -1.06
N THR A 200 -5.70 4.11 -0.30
CA THR A 200 -6.91 4.85 -0.67
C THR A 200 -6.71 5.64 -1.97
N LYS A 201 -5.63 6.43 -2.07
CA LYS A 201 -5.28 7.21 -3.26
C LYS A 201 -5.11 6.33 -4.49
N PHE A 202 -4.54 5.13 -4.32
CA PHE A 202 -4.45 4.16 -5.39
C PHE A 202 -5.84 3.84 -5.98
N TRP A 203 -6.80 3.43 -5.14
CA TRP A 203 -8.13 3.05 -5.61
C TRP A 203 -8.96 4.22 -6.16
N GLU A 204 -8.79 5.42 -5.59
CA GLU A 204 -9.37 6.65 -6.14
C GLU A 204 -8.82 6.95 -7.54
N PHE A 205 -7.51 6.84 -7.72
CA PHE A 205 -6.89 7.08 -9.02
C PHE A 205 -7.26 6.01 -10.04
N VAL A 206 -7.38 4.73 -9.64
CA VAL A 206 -7.95 3.65 -10.48
C VAL A 206 -9.37 4.01 -10.95
N SER A 207 -10.19 4.56 -10.05
CA SER A 207 -11.56 4.98 -10.37
C SER A 207 -11.58 6.18 -11.32
N TYR A 208 -10.66 7.14 -11.15
CA TYR A 208 -10.48 8.23 -12.09
C TYR A 208 -10.07 7.72 -13.48
N LEU A 209 -9.03 6.87 -13.55
CA LEU A 209 -8.52 6.33 -14.81
C LEU A 209 -9.62 5.55 -15.55
N HIS A 210 -10.48 4.85 -14.81
CA HIS A 210 -11.66 4.20 -15.37
C HIS A 210 -12.57 5.17 -16.12
N LEU A 211 -13.02 6.21 -15.43
CA LEU A 211 -13.95 7.21 -15.95
C LEU A 211 -13.35 7.98 -17.13
N GLU A 212 -12.08 8.35 -17.03
CA GLU A 212 -11.34 9.07 -18.07
C GLU A 212 -11.26 8.23 -19.37
N ASN A 213 -11.08 6.91 -19.26
CA ASN A 213 -10.90 5.99 -20.39
C ASN A 213 -12.19 5.31 -20.87
N LEU A 214 -13.37 5.74 -20.42
CA LEU A 214 -14.64 5.26 -20.99
C LEU A 214 -14.75 5.68 -22.47
N LEU A 215 -15.08 4.71 -23.34
CA LEU A 215 -15.33 4.94 -24.77
C LEU A 215 -16.52 5.87 -25.01
N SER A 216 -17.58 5.72 -24.22
CA SER A 216 -18.75 6.59 -24.21
C SER A 216 -19.01 7.02 -22.77
N LYS A 217 -19.07 8.34 -22.56
CA LYS A 217 -19.23 8.94 -21.23
C LYS A 217 -20.65 9.45 -21.08
N HIS A 218 -21.30 9.09 -19.98
CA HIS A 218 -22.59 9.69 -19.64
C HIS A 218 -22.41 11.19 -19.32
N PRO A 219 -23.38 12.09 -19.61
CA PRO A 219 -23.25 13.52 -19.34
C PRO A 219 -22.93 13.89 -17.89
N SER A 220 -23.30 13.04 -16.91
CA SER A 220 -22.89 13.24 -15.51
C SER A 220 -21.41 13.00 -15.28
N VAL A 221 -20.79 12.07 -16.02
CA VAL A 221 -19.34 11.81 -15.96
C VAL A 221 -18.59 12.96 -16.62
N GLU A 222 -19.03 13.39 -17.80
CA GLU A 222 -18.42 14.53 -18.50
C GLU A 222 -18.41 15.80 -17.66
N ARG A 223 -19.51 16.07 -16.94
CA ARG A 223 -19.57 17.21 -15.99
C ARG A 223 -18.61 17.08 -14.81
N ARG A 224 -18.30 15.86 -14.35
CA ARG A 224 -17.44 15.61 -13.18
C ARG A 224 -15.95 15.54 -13.54
N LEU A 225 -15.61 15.16 -14.78
CA LEU A 225 -14.22 14.96 -15.20
C LEU A 225 -13.32 16.18 -15.01
N PRO A 226 -13.72 17.44 -15.30
CA PRO A 226 -12.88 18.60 -15.05
C PRO A 226 -12.43 18.70 -13.59
N THR A 227 -13.34 18.47 -12.64
CA THR A 227 -13.04 18.46 -11.21
C THR A 227 -12.10 17.31 -10.84
N LEU A 228 -12.33 16.10 -11.39
CA LEU A 228 -11.47 14.95 -11.13
C LEU A 228 -10.06 15.12 -11.71
N ARG A 229 -9.93 15.74 -12.89
CA ARG A 229 -8.64 16.06 -13.50
C ARG A 229 -7.86 17.08 -12.67
N ALA A 230 -8.54 18.10 -12.14
CA ALA A 230 -7.92 19.06 -11.23
C ALA A 230 -7.51 18.40 -9.89
N LEU A 231 -8.36 17.52 -9.35
CA LEU A 231 -8.08 16.79 -8.12
C LEU A 231 -6.84 15.89 -8.25
N HIS A 232 -6.66 15.26 -9.42
CA HIS A 232 -5.59 14.30 -9.68
C HIS A 232 -4.47 14.87 -10.57
N GLU A 233 -4.31 16.19 -10.66
CA GLU A 233 -3.36 16.81 -11.59
C GLU A 233 -1.93 16.27 -11.41
N VAL A 234 -1.49 16.12 -10.16
CA VAL A 234 -0.16 15.63 -9.80
C VAL A 234 0.00 14.16 -10.17
N GLU A 235 -0.99 13.33 -9.83
CA GLU A 235 -1.04 11.90 -10.14
C GLU A 235 -1.02 11.68 -11.65
N ILE A 236 -1.82 12.42 -12.42
CA ILE A 236 -1.89 12.36 -13.88
C ILE A 236 -0.52 12.70 -14.48
N ALA A 237 0.09 13.81 -14.02
CA ALA A 237 1.38 14.25 -14.53
C ALA A 237 2.48 13.22 -14.22
N HIS A 238 2.50 12.65 -13.02
CA HIS A 238 3.42 11.57 -12.66
C HIS A 238 3.20 10.31 -13.52
N PHE A 239 1.95 9.83 -13.60
CA PHE A 239 1.57 8.64 -14.34
C PHE A 239 1.99 8.73 -15.82
N ASN A 240 1.68 9.85 -16.47
CA ASN A 240 2.03 10.09 -17.87
C ASN A 240 3.55 10.15 -18.09
N ARG A 241 4.30 10.78 -17.17
CA ARG A 241 5.78 10.83 -17.25
C ARG A 241 6.39 9.44 -17.12
N THR A 242 6.00 8.68 -16.10
CA THR A 242 6.53 7.33 -15.87
C THR A 242 6.24 6.42 -17.06
N CYS A 243 5.01 6.49 -17.58
CA CYS A 243 4.61 5.73 -18.75
C CYS A 243 5.34 6.12 -20.05
N SER A 244 5.68 7.39 -20.22
CA SER A 244 6.47 7.85 -21.37
C SER A 244 7.97 7.52 -21.23
N GLY A 245 8.49 7.46 -20.00
CA GLY A 245 9.87 7.11 -19.70
C GLY A 245 10.16 5.63 -19.95
N ILE A 246 9.20 4.76 -19.64
CA ILE A 246 9.29 3.31 -19.93
C ILE A 246 9.31 3.04 -21.44
N ALA A 247 8.60 3.85 -22.23
CA ALA A 247 8.59 3.74 -23.69
C ALA A 247 9.96 4.05 -24.35
N ARG A 248 10.90 4.65 -23.61
CA ARG A 248 12.21 5.13 -24.11
C ARG A 248 13.39 4.34 -23.54
N ALA A 249 13.16 3.40 -22.63
CA ALA A 249 14.16 2.52 -22.04
C ALA A 249 14.09 1.13 -22.67
#